data_AF-A0A8J7EAH0-F1
#
_entry.id   AF-A0A8J7EAH0-F1
#
_cell.length_a   1.000
_cell.length_b   1.000
_cell.length_c   1.000
_cell.angle_alpha   90.00
_cell.angle_beta   90.00
_cell.angle_gamma   90.00
#
_symmetry.space_group_name_H-M   'P 1'
#
loop_
_entity.id
_entity.type
_entity.pdbx_description
1 polymer ?
#
loop_
_entity_poly.entity_id
_entity_poly.type
_entity_poly.pdbx_seq_one_letter_code
_entity_poly.pdbx_strand_id
1 'polypeptide(L)' 'MRIGDVLLPCAASGLSRDSVANVSQIFTVDKTFLVERVGALPDYLQEEIDEGLRMILYL' A
#
# COMPACT_ATOMS: atom_id res chain seq x y z
N MET A 1 9.48 -1.06 10.34
CA MET A 1 9.43 -1.70 9.02
C MET A 1 9.63 -3.18 9.24
N ARG A 2 8.62 -3.98 8.93
CA ARG A 2 8.67 -5.45 8.92
C ARG A 2 9.00 -5.95 7.51
N ILE A 3 9.32 -7.23 7.39
CA ILE A 3 9.51 -7.86 6.08
C ILE A 3 8.20 -7.71 5.28
N GLY A 4 8.28 -7.18 4.06
CA GLY A 4 7.15 -6.92 3.18
C GLY A 4 6.47 -5.56 3.35
N ASP A 5 6.78 -4.78 4.40
CA ASP A 5 6.28 -3.40 4.50
C ASP A 5 6.94 -2.53 3.41
N VAL A 6 6.14 -1.75 2.70
CA VAL A 6 6.61 -0.90 1.59
C VAL A 6 6.64 0.56 2.00
N LEU A 7 7.78 1.23 1.82
CA LEU A 7 7.89 2.67 2.05
C LEU A 7 7.17 3.44 0.93
N LEU A 8 6.32 4.38 1.31
CA LEU A 8 5.59 5.26 0.41
C LEU A 8 6.08 6.71 0.60
N PRO A 9 7.00 7.21 -0.23
CA PRO A 9 7.41 8.60 -0.17
C PRO A 9 6.23 9.55 -0.44
N CYS A 10 6.14 10.67 0.26
CA CYS A 10 5.07 11.66 0.05
C CYS A 10 5.04 12.15 -1.40
N ALA A 11 6.22 12.38 -1.99
CA ALA A 11 6.40 12.87 -3.35
C ALA A 11 5.91 11.89 -4.43
N ALA A 12 5.77 10.60 -4.10
CA ALA A 12 5.36 9.55 -5.03
C ALA A 12 3.93 9.04 -4.77
N SER A 13 3.44 9.15 -3.53
CA SER A 13 2.16 8.55 -3.11
C SER A 13 0.96 9.49 -3.14
N GLY A 14 1.19 10.82 -3.17
CA GLY A 14 0.14 11.82 -2.99
C GLY A 14 -0.30 12.01 -1.54
N LEU A 15 0.32 11.30 -0.60
CA LEU A 15 0.09 11.48 0.84
C LEU A 15 0.84 12.71 1.35
N SER A 16 0.32 13.33 2.41
CA SER A 16 0.90 14.53 3.02
C SER A 16 2.24 14.30 3.73
N ARG A 17 2.64 13.04 3.91
CA ARG A 17 3.88 12.63 4.57
C ARG A 17 4.33 11.25 4.09
N ASP A 18 5.62 10.98 4.28
CA ASP A 18 6.16 9.63 4.09
C ASP A 18 5.38 8.65 4.96
N SER A 19 5.00 7.54 4.35
CA SER A 19 4.08 6.56 4.92
C SER A 19 4.58 5.15 4.63
N VAL A 20 3.90 4.15 5.18
CA VAL A 20 4.24 2.74 4.96
C VAL A 20 2.97 1.98 4.62
N ALA A 21 2.95 1.24 3.52
CA ALA A 21 1.92 0.25 3.27
C ALA A 21 2.22 -0.99 4.13
N ASN A 22 1.36 -1.25 5.10
CA ASN A 22 1.50 -2.42 5.97
C ASN A 22 0.83 -3.63 5.32
N VAL A 23 1.60 -4.43 4.59
CA VAL A 23 1.05 -5.59 3.86
C VAL A 23 0.46 -6.64 4.81
N SER A 24 0.92 -6.71 6.06
CA SER A 24 0.39 -7.65 7.06
C SER A 24 -0.98 -7.27 7.65
N GLN A 25 -1.52 -6.09 7.31
CA GLN A 25 -2.80 -5.57 7.83
C GLN A 25 -3.82 -5.42 6.70
N ILE A 26 -4.30 -6.56 6.19
CA ILE A 26 -5.30 -6.61 5.11
C ILE A 26 -6.71 -6.61 5.71
N PHE A 27 -7.57 -5.72 5.21
CA PHE A 27 -8.97 -5.65 5.58
C PHE A 27 -9.86 -5.64 4.34
N THR A 28 -11.00 -6.32 4.42
CA THR A 28 -12.10 -6.08 3.48
C THR A 28 -12.92 -4.90 3.99
N VAL A 29 -13.28 -3.99 3.09
CA VAL A 29 -14.07 -2.79 3.42
C VAL A 29 -15.24 -2.66 2.45
N ASP A 30 -16.36 -2.14 2.93
CA ASP A 30 -17.45 -1.72 2.05
C ASP A 30 -17.02 -0.49 1.23
N LYS A 31 -17.42 -0.43 -0.05
CA LYS A 31 -17.04 0.67 -0.96
C LYS A 31 -17.53 2.04 -0.47
N THR A 32 -18.60 2.09 0.32
CA THR A 32 -19.13 3.33 0.90
C THR A 32 -18.20 3.98 1.92
N PHE A 33 -17.24 3.24 2.48
CA PHE A 33 -16.20 3.81 3.35
C PHE A 33 -15.11 4.57 2.58
N LEU A 34 -15.02 4.41 1.25
CA LEU A 34 -14.03 5.10 0.41
C LEU A 34 -14.58 6.49 0.02
N VAL A 35 -14.30 7.49 0.85
CA VAL A 35 -14.89 8.84 0.72
C VAL A 35 -14.14 9.77 -0.24
N GLU A 36 -12.84 9.53 -0.47
CA GLU A 36 -11.97 10.37 -1.29
C GLU A 36 -10.89 9.52 -1.97
N ARG A 37 -10.54 9.87 -3.21
CA ARG A 37 -9.40 9.28 -3.91
C ARG A 37 -8.19 10.20 -3.81
N VAL A 38 -7.18 9.79 -3.05
CA VAL A 38 -5.90 10.52 -2.92
C VAL A 38 -5.10 10.48 -4.23
N GLY A 39 -4.98 9.32 -4.87
CA GLY A 39 -4.16 9.15 -6.06
C GLY A 39 -4.04 7.70 -6.52
N ALA A 40 -3.05 7.44 -7.36
CA ALA A 40 -2.56 6.10 -7.69
C ALA A 40 -1.06 6.05 -7.38
N LEU A 41 -0.57 4.92 -6.90
CA LEU A 41 0.85 4.70 -6.73
C LEU A 41 1.52 4.48 -8.11
N PRO A 42 2.77 4.91 -8.29
CA PRO A 42 3.60 4.50 -9.42
C PRO A 42 3.75 2.98 -9.46
N ASP A 43 3.90 2.43 -10.68
CA ASP A 43 3.96 0.99 -10.93
C ASP A 43 5.00 0.27 -10.07
N TYR A 44 6.19 0.84 -9.89
CA TYR A 44 7.26 0.22 -9.10
C TYR A 44 6.90 0.05 -7.62
N LEU A 45 6.10 0.95 -7.03
CA LEU A 45 5.61 0.80 -5.65
C LEU A 45 4.47 -0.21 -5.57
N GLN A 46 3.63 -0.25 -6.61
CA GLN A 46 2.57 -1.25 -6.70
C GLN A 46 3.14 -2.66 -6.83
N GLU A 47 4.20 -2.85 -7.63
CA GLU A 47 4.92 -4.12 -7.75
C GLU A 47 5.52 -4.56 -6.40
N GLU A 48 6.11 -3.64 -5.64
CA GLU A 48 6.66 -3.95 -4.30
C GLU A 48 5.55 -4.39 -3.33
N ILE A 49 4.38 -3.74 -3.39
CA ILE A 49 3.20 -4.15 -2.60
C ILE A 49 2.74 -5.54 -3.01
N ASP A 50 2.65 -5.82 -4.31
CA ASP A 50 2.19 -7.10 -4.83
C ASP A 50 3.13 -8.25 -4.42
N GLU A 51 4.46 -8.03 -4.45
CA GLU A 51 5.44 -8.99 -3.94
C GLU A 51 5.29 -9.23 -2.43
N GLY A 52 5.09 -8.15 -1.65
CA GLY A 52 4.81 -8.25 -0.23
C GLY A 52 3.56 -9.08 0.06
N LEU A 53 2.49 -8.87 -0.72
CA LEU A 53 1.24 -9.63 -0.62
C LEU A 53 1.42 -11.11 -0.99
N ARG A 54 2.13 -11.44 -2.08
CA ARG A 54 2.43 -12.83 -2.47
C ARG A 54 3.15 -13.58 -1.36
N MET A 55 4.16 -12.93 -0.76
CA MET A 55 4.93 -13.52 0.33
C MET A 55 4.06 -13.87 1.55
N ILE A 56 3.16 -12.99 1.99
CA ILE A 56 2.36 -13.22 3.21
C ILE A 56 1.12 -14.09 2.98
N LEU A 57 0.62 -14.13 1.74
CA LEU A 57 -0.53 -14.95 1.35
C LEU A 57 -0.11 -16.33 0.82
N TYR A 58 1.20 -16.59 0.72
CA TYR A 58 1.78 -17.82 0.17
C TYR A 58 1.28 -18.12 -1.26
N LEU A 59 1.25 -17.07 -2.10
CA LEU A 59 0.81 -17.10 -3.50
C LEU A 59 1.98 -17.12 -4.49
#